data_AF-A0A7W5GCQ4-F1
#
_entry.id   AF-A0A7W5GCQ4-F1
#
_cell.length_a   1.000
_cell.length_b   1.000
_cell.length_c   1.000
_cell.angle_alpha   90.00
_cell.angle_beta   90.00
_cell.angle_gamma   90.00
#
_symmetry.space_group_name_H-M   'P 1'
#
loop_
_entity.id
_entity.type
_entity.pdbx_description
1 polymer ?
#
loop_
_entity_poly.entity_id
_entity_poly.type
_entity_poly.pdbx_seq_one_letter_code
_entity_poly.pdbx_strand_id
1 'polypeptide(L)'
;MRKEDWIKVILVVSVLCNGALFASQKRMSRNQALKYELLNAYIYRDLTQLEATIKYQIDNNWDNEPLVIQKLDDAIDSVILHIGMEKDDDKEEILWNLHNYLKGYKVGDENLEGSLTNKQRTDYIYLGEKLRSSGWNYGVGYDTKWDIFESKVKGLIAA
;
A
#
# COMPACT_ATOMS: atom_id res chain seq x y z
N MET A 1 50.29 23.56 -23.06
CA MET A 1 49.65 22.23 -23.11
C MET A 1 49.58 21.77 -24.55
N ARG A 2 49.95 20.52 -24.85
CA ARG A 2 49.86 19.98 -26.22
C ARG A 2 48.43 19.51 -26.49
N LYS A 3 48.02 19.44 -27.76
CA LYS A 3 46.65 19.01 -28.15
C LYS A 3 46.27 17.64 -27.57
N GLU A 4 47.24 16.73 -27.46
CA GLU A 4 47.07 15.40 -26.87
C GLU A 4 46.70 15.43 -25.38
N ASP A 5 47.21 16.42 -24.63
CA ASP A 5 46.89 16.58 -23.20
C ASP A 5 45.43 17.00 -23.00
N TRP A 6 44.91 17.86 -23.88
CA TRP A 6 43.52 18.31 -23.85
C TRP A 6 42.53 17.18 -24.18
N ILE A 7 42.88 16.31 -25.12
CA ILE A 7 42.06 15.14 -25.47
C ILE A 7 41.97 14.18 -24.28
N LYS A 8 43.09 13.92 -23.58
CA LYS A 8 43.11 13.08 -22.37
C LYS A 8 42.27 13.68 -21.25
N VAL A 9 42.36 14.98 -21.02
CA VAL A 9 41.54 15.68 -20.00
C VAL A 9 40.05 15.55 -20.32
N ILE A 10 39.64 15.78 -21.58
CA ILE A 10 38.23 15.64 -22.00
C ILE A 10 37.74 14.21 -21.77
N LEU A 11 38.53 13.19 -22.11
CA LEU A 11 38.18 11.79 -21.89
C LEU A 11 37.99 11.46 -20.41
N VAL A 12 38.92 11.89 -19.55
CA VAL A 12 38.83 11.66 -18.10
C VAL A 12 37.60 12.36 -17.51
N VAL A 13 37.35 13.62 -17.88
CA VAL A 13 36.15 14.36 -17.42
C VAL A 13 34.87 13.69 -17.90
N SER A 14 34.82 13.22 -19.16
CA SER A 14 33.67 12.52 -19.71
C SER A 14 33.35 11.22 -18.95
N VAL A 15 34.38 10.41 -18.65
CA VAL A 15 34.20 9.17 -17.87
C VAL A 15 33.71 9.47 -16.46
N LEU A 16 34.28 10.47 -15.78
CA LEU A 16 33.86 10.85 -14.43
C LEU A 16 32.43 11.41 -14.40
N CYS A 17 32.07 12.28 -15.35
CA CYS A 17 30.71 12.82 -15.46
C CYS A 17 29.68 11.72 -15.73
N ASN A 18 29.96 10.81 -16.66
CA ASN A 18 29.07 9.68 -16.93
C ASN A 18 28.94 8.75 -15.72
N GLY A 19 30.05 8.44 -15.04
CA GLY A 19 30.03 7.64 -13.81
C GLY A 19 29.18 8.26 -12.71
N ALA A 20 29.29 9.59 -12.51
CA ALA A 20 28.47 10.33 -11.55
C ALA A 20 26.98 10.31 -11.93
N LEU A 21 26.64 10.45 -13.22
CA LEU A 21 25.25 10.36 -13.71
C LEU A 21 24.66 8.96 -13.52
N PHE A 22 25.41 7.90 -13.83
CA PHE A 22 24.96 6.53 -13.58
C PHE A 22 24.73 6.26 -12.09
N ALA A 23 25.64 6.73 -11.23
CA ALA A 23 25.50 6.58 -9.79
C ALA A 23 24.28 7.35 -9.24
N SER A 24 24.02 8.57 -9.73
CA SER A 24 22.86 9.37 -9.32
C SER A 24 21.54 8.75 -9.78
N GLN A 25 21.48 8.25 -11.03
CA GLN A 25 20.31 7.56 -11.57
C GLN A 25 20.00 6.28 -10.78
N LYS A 26 21.02 5.46 -10.49
CA LYS A 26 20.87 4.25 -9.66
C LYS A 26 20.36 4.58 -8.26
N ARG A 27 20.86 5.67 -7.65
CA ARG A 27 20.40 6.13 -6.33
C ARG A 27 18.93 6.58 -6.38
N MET A 28 18.53 7.32 -7.40
CA MET A 28 17.15 7.77 -7.58
C MET A 28 16.19 6.59 -7.75
N SER A 29 16.53 5.64 -8.62
CA SER A 29 15.76 4.40 -8.82
C SER A 29 15.61 3.60 -7.53
N ARG A 30 16.70 3.40 -6.77
CA ARG A 30 16.64 2.70 -5.49
C ARG A 30 15.80 3.44 -4.45
N ASN A 31 15.91 4.76 -4.37
CA ASN A 31 15.08 5.55 -3.45
C ASN A 31 13.60 5.46 -3.79
N GLN A 32 13.27 5.42 -5.09
CA GLN A 32 11.90 5.23 -5.54
C GLN A 32 11.38 3.83 -5.20
N ALA A 33 12.19 2.78 -5.41
CA ALA A 33 11.84 1.42 -4.99
C ALA A 33 11.59 1.32 -3.47
N LEU A 34 12.48 1.89 -2.65
CA LEU A 34 12.31 1.92 -1.19
C LEU A 34 11.06 2.71 -0.76
N LYS A 35 10.75 3.80 -1.45
CA LYS A 35 9.50 4.56 -1.21
C LYS A 35 8.27 3.69 -1.47
N TYR A 36 8.24 2.95 -2.58
CA TYR A 36 7.13 2.04 -2.89
C TYR A 36 7.02 0.91 -1.89
N GLU A 37 8.14 0.28 -1.54
CA GLU A 37 8.15 -0.79 -0.54
C GLU A 37 7.62 -0.29 0.82
N LEU A 38 7.97 0.93 1.21
CA LEU A 38 7.47 1.55 2.44
C LEU A 38 5.96 1.85 2.36
N LEU A 39 5.47 2.40 1.25
CA LEU A 39 4.04 2.68 1.06
C LEU A 39 3.21 1.39 1.02
N ASN A 40 3.70 0.35 0.33
CA ASN A 40 3.12 -0.99 0.36
C ASN A 40 3.09 -1.56 1.78
N ALA A 41 4.17 -1.37 2.56
CA ALA A 41 4.22 -1.84 3.94
C ALA A 41 3.14 -1.20 4.84
N TYR A 42 2.85 0.10 4.65
CA TYR A 42 1.76 0.76 5.36
C TYR A 42 0.41 0.14 5.04
N ILE A 43 0.10 -0.04 3.76
CA ILE A 43 -1.15 -0.68 3.32
C ILE A 43 -1.25 -2.11 3.89
N TYR A 44 -0.16 -2.88 3.82
CA TYR A 44 -0.09 -4.22 4.40
C TYR A 44 -0.41 -4.24 5.89
N ARG A 45 0.22 -3.36 6.64
CA ARG A 45 0.01 -3.23 8.09
C ARG A 45 -1.45 -2.92 8.38
N ASP A 46 -2.01 -1.92 7.70
CA ASP A 46 -3.34 -1.40 8.03
C ASP A 46 -4.45 -2.38 7.61
N LEU A 47 -4.32 -3.05 6.46
CA LEU A 47 -5.24 -4.15 6.07
C LEU A 47 -5.14 -5.36 7.01
N THR A 48 -3.94 -5.71 7.46
CA THR A 48 -3.74 -6.81 8.43
C THR A 48 -4.31 -6.46 9.79
N GLN A 49 -4.18 -5.20 10.24
CA GLN A 49 -4.79 -4.73 11.46
C GLN A 49 -6.32 -4.73 11.36
N LEU A 50 -6.88 -4.26 10.23
CA LEU A 50 -8.31 -4.30 9.98
C LEU A 50 -8.86 -5.73 10.06
N GLU A 51 -8.21 -6.68 9.38
CA GLU A 51 -8.57 -8.10 9.46
C GLU A 51 -8.58 -8.60 10.91
N ALA A 52 -7.48 -8.38 11.64
CA ALA A 52 -7.36 -8.83 13.02
C ALA A 52 -8.40 -8.18 13.95
N THR A 53 -8.71 -6.91 13.74
CA THR A 53 -9.75 -6.18 14.49
C THR A 53 -11.14 -6.74 14.20
N ILE A 54 -11.48 -7.01 12.92
CA ILE A 54 -12.75 -7.66 12.57
C ILE A 54 -12.86 -9.01 13.26
N LYS A 55 -11.81 -9.84 13.19
CA LYS A 55 -11.79 -11.13 13.86
C LYS A 55 -11.99 -11.00 15.38
N TYR A 56 -11.27 -10.07 16.01
CA TYR A 56 -11.42 -9.82 17.44
C TYR A 56 -12.86 -9.42 17.79
N GLN A 57 -13.50 -8.55 16.99
CA GLN A 57 -14.89 -8.15 17.23
C GLN A 57 -15.86 -9.33 17.06
N ILE A 58 -15.66 -10.22 16.09
CA ILE A 58 -16.44 -11.46 15.96
C ILE A 58 -16.32 -12.31 17.23
N ASP A 59 -15.08 -12.54 17.69
CA ASP A 59 -14.79 -13.39 18.84
C ASP A 59 -15.30 -12.78 20.17
N ASN A 60 -15.51 -11.47 20.24
CA ASN A 60 -15.96 -10.73 21.42
C ASN A 60 -17.36 -10.11 21.28
N ASN A 61 -18.16 -10.61 20.35
CA ASN A 61 -19.56 -10.20 20.16
C ASN A 61 -19.73 -8.67 19.98
N TRP A 62 -18.85 -8.08 19.18
CA TRP A 62 -18.89 -6.67 18.77
C TRP A 62 -18.82 -5.67 19.94
N ASP A 63 -17.93 -5.93 20.90
CA ASP A 63 -17.74 -5.12 22.11
C ASP A 63 -17.23 -3.68 21.88
N ASN A 64 -16.58 -3.44 20.74
CA ASN A 64 -15.98 -2.16 20.35
C ASN A 64 -16.06 -1.95 18.82
N GLU A 65 -17.28 -1.80 18.34
CA GLU A 65 -17.59 -1.61 16.93
C GLU A 65 -16.89 -0.40 16.27
N PRO A 66 -16.77 0.77 16.93
CA PRO A 66 -16.09 1.92 16.35
C PRO A 66 -14.65 1.64 15.94
N LEU A 67 -13.98 0.68 16.59
CA LEU A 67 -12.61 0.32 16.26
C LEU A 67 -12.49 -0.27 14.84
N VAL A 68 -13.50 -1.00 14.35
CA VAL A 68 -13.49 -1.55 12.98
C VAL A 68 -13.57 -0.42 11.96
N ILE A 69 -14.40 0.60 12.23
CA ILE A 69 -14.56 1.78 11.38
C ILE A 69 -13.23 2.54 11.30
N GLN A 70 -12.61 2.81 12.45
CA GLN A 70 -11.31 3.49 12.52
C GLN A 70 -10.22 2.73 11.74
N LYS A 71 -10.20 1.40 11.83
CA LYS A 71 -9.21 0.58 11.12
C LYS A 71 -9.46 0.49 9.62
N LEU A 72 -10.72 0.58 9.18
CA LEU A 72 -11.05 0.73 7.77
C LEU A 72 -10.57 2.09 7.25
N ASP A 73 -10.77 3.16 8.02
CA ASP A 73 -10.29 4.50 7.68
C ASP A 73 -8.76 4.57 7.58
N ASP A 74 -8.04 4.00 8.56
CA ASP A 74 -6.57 3.88 8.52
C ASP A 74 -6.10 3.19 7.22
N ALA A 75 -6.77 2.08 6.84
CA ALA A 75 -6.44 1.37 5.62
C ALA A 75 -6.71 2.22 4.37
N ILE A 76 -7.85 2.91 4.29
CA ILE A 76 -8.18 3.81 3.18
C ILE A 76 -7.17 4.96 3.07
N ASP A 77 -6.79 5.58 4.19
CA ASP A 77 -5.83 6.69 4.23
C ASP A 77 -4.44 6.25 3.76
N SER A 78 -4.01 5.04 4.15
CA SER A 78 -2.74 4.47 3.67
C SER A 78 -2.73 4.27 2.14
N VAL A 79 -3.87 3.88 1.55
CA VAL A 79 -4.03 3.75 0.10
C VAL A 79 -4.03 5.11 -0.58
N ILE A 80 -4.75 6.10 -0.04
CA ILE A 80 -4.78 7.48 -0.56
C ILE A 80 -3.39 8.12 -0.52
N LEU A 81 -2.64 7.90 0.56
CA LEU A 81 -1.27 8.37 0.68
C LEU A 81 -0.39 7.78 -0.44
N HIS A 82 -0.58 6.51 -0.77
CA HIS A 82 0.15 5.88 -1.87
C HIS A 82 -0.27 6.46 -3.22
N ILE A 83 -1.58 6.58 -3.50
CA ILE A 83 -2.10 7.20 -4.73
C ILE A 83 -1.50 8.59 -4.94
N GLY A 84 -1.55 9.47 -3.93
CA GLY A 84 -1.02 10.84 -4.05
C GLY A 84 0.50 10.93 -4.29
N MET A 85 1.19 9.79 -4.17
CA MET A 85 2.62 9.66 -4.35
C MET A 85 3.03 8.85 -5.59
N GLU A 86 2.06 8.24 -6.27
CA GLU A 86 2.21 7.42 -7.47
C GLU A 86 2.34 8.30 -8.72
N LYS A 87 3.10 7.81 -9.70
CA LYS A 87 3.35 8.47 -10.99
C LYS A 87 3.17 7.52 -12.17
N ASP A 88 2.91 6.25 -11.90
CA ASP A 88 2.70 5.19 -12.86
C ASP A 88 1.19 4.90 -12.92
N ASP A 89 0.56 5.24 -14.04
CA ASP A 89 -0.90 5.21 -14.20
C ASP A 89 -1.47 3.80 -13.96
N ASP A 90 -0.76 2.75 -14.37
CA ASP A 90 -1.20 1.36 -14.18
C ASP A 90 -1.24 0.99 -12.69
N LYS A 91 -0.25 1.48 -11.94
CA LYS A 91 -0.20 1.27 -10.49
C LYS A 91 -1.24 2.09 -9.76
N GLU A 92 -1.45 3.33 -10.21
CA GLU A 92 -2.46 4.21 -9.68
C GLU A 92 -3.85 3.58 -9.84
N GLU A 93 -4.14 2.97 -10.99
CA GLU A 93 -5.40 2.25 -11.24
C GLU A 93 -5.61 1.11 -10.23
N ILE A 94 -4.58 0.30 -9.97
CA ILE A 94 -4.65 -0.78 -8.98
C ILE A 94 -4.94 -0.23 -7.58
N LEU A 95 -4.30 0.87 -7.20
CA LEU A 95 -4.54 1.52 -5.90
C LEU A 95 -5.94 2.12 -5.81
N TRP A 96 -6.46 2.73 -6.88
CA TRP A 96 -7.84 3.22 -6.95
C TRP A 96 -8.86 2.10 -6.85
N ASN A 97 -8.60 0.95 -7.47
CA ASN A 97 -9.45 -0.23 -7.36
C ASN A 97 -9.51 -0.73 -5.89
N LEU A 98 -8.37 -0.78 -5.21
CA LEU A 98 -8.32 -1.10 -3.77
C LEU A 98 -9.08 -0.08 -2.93
N HIS A 99 -8.85 1.21 -3.15
CA HIS A 99 -9.55 2.29 -2.46
C HIS A 99 -11.07 2.16 -2.63
N ASN A 100 -11.55 1.95 -3.85
CA ASN A 100 -12.97 1.84 -4.15
C ASN A 100 -13.60 0.60 -3.52
N TYR A 101 -12.88 -0.51 -3.51
CA TYR A 101 -13.29 -1.72 -2.81
C TYR A 101 -13.49 -1.46 -1.31
N LEU A 102 -12.49 -0.87 -0.62
CA LEU A 102 -12.57 -0.57 0.81
C LEU A 102 -13.67 0.46 1.12
N LYS A 103 -13.81 1.48 0.28
CA LYS A 103 -14.86 2.51 0.42
C LYS A 103 -16.27 1.93 0.37
N GLY A 104 -16.47 0.79 -0.30
CA GLY A 104 -17.75 0.08 -0.31
C GLY A 104 -18.24 -0.37 1.08
N TYR A 105 -17.32 -0.47 2.05
CA TYR A 105 -17.61 -0.85 3.43
C TYR A 105 -17.71 0.36 4.38
N LYS A 106 -17.46 1.60 3.90
CA LYS A 106 -17.55 2.78 4.75
C LYS A 106 -18.95 2.94 5.30
N VAL A 107 -19.01 3.20 6.59
CA VAL A 107 -20.22 3.61 7.29
C VAL A 107 -20.19 5.14 7.38
N GLY A 108 -21.30 5.81 7.02
CA GLY A 108 -21.37 7.28 7.09
C GLY A 108 -21.20 7.81 8.51
N ASP A 109 -20.66 9.03 8.64
CA ASP A 109 -20.30 9.71 9.90
C ASP A 109 -21.44 9.77 10.93
N GLU A 110 -22.69 9.69 10.47
CA GLU A 110 -23.90 9.69 11.31
C GLU A 110 -23.97 8.48 12.27
N ASN A 111 -23.18 7.43 12.06
CA ASN A 111 -23.18 6.23 12.90
C ASN A 111 -22.02 6.14 13.89
N LEU A 112 -21.14 7.14 14.00
CA LEU A 112 -20.07 7.11 14.99
C LEU A 112 -20.59 7.16 16.45
N GLU A 113 -21.84 7.57 16.64
CA GLU A 113 -22.55 7.54 17.93
C GLU A 113 -23.51 6.34 18.10
N GLY A 114 -23.67 5.52 17.05
CA GLY A 114 -24.63 4.40 17.00
C GLY A 114 -23.96 3.04 16.84
N SER A 115 -24.62 1.99 17.33
CA SER A 115 -24.16 0.61 17.09
C SER A 115 -24.33 0.22 15.61
N LEU A 116 -23.39 -0.55 15.07
CA LEU A 116 -23.47 -1.13 13.74
C LEU A 116 -24.76 -1.93 13.58
N THR A 117 -25.44 -1.71 12.46
CA THR A 117 -26.55 -2.54 12.02
C THR A 117 -26.08 -3.97 11.73
N ASN A 118 -27.00 -4.93 11.78
CA ASN A 118 -26.69 -6.32 11.41
C ASN A 118 -26.14 -6.44 9.98
N LYS A 119 -26.60 -5.58 9.05
CA LYS A 119 -26.06 -5.53 7.70
C LYS A 119 -24.59 -5.12 7.71
N GLN A 120 -24.25 -4.02 8.39
CA GLN A 120 -22.87 -3.54 8.47
C GLN A 120 -21.94 -4.56 9.12
N ARG A 121 -22.39 -5.22 10.20
CA ARG A 121 -21.63 -6.33 10.81
C ARG A 121 -21.39 -7.45 9.81
N THR A 122 -22.41 -7.83 9.04
CA THR A 122 -22.30 -8.88 8.00
C THR A 122 -21.31 -8.46 6.90
N ASP A 123 -21.37 -7.21 6.45
CA ASP A 123 -20.45 -6.66 5.45
C ASP A 123 -19.00 -6.67 5.96
N TYR A 124 -18.76 -6.31 7.23
CA TYR A 124 -17.44 -6.38 7.83
C TYR A 124 -16.95 -7.82 8.05
N ILE A 125 -17.81 -8.76 8.43
CA ILE A 125 -17.45 -10.18 8.52
C ILE A 125 -16.97 -10.67 7.15
N TYR A 126 -17.73 -10.35 6.10
CA TYR A 126 -17.36 -10.69 4.73
C TYR A 126 -16.01 -10.07 4.35
N LEU A 127 -15.78 -8.80 4.65
CA LEU A 127 -14.48 -8.15 4.43
C LEU A 127 -13.34 -8.88 5.16
N GLY A 128 -13.53 -9.24 6.43
CA GLY A 128 -12.53 -9.99 7.21
C GLY A 128 -12.20 -11.35 6.61
N GLU A 129 -13.21 -12.08 6.11
CA GLU A 129 -13.01 -13.36 5.41
C GLU A 129 -12.22 -13.18 4.11
N LYS A 130 -12.51 -12.12 3.34
CA LYS A 130 -11.78 -11.79 2.11
C LYS A 130 -10.35 -11.37 2.39
N LEU A 131 -10.12 -10.53 3.38
CA LEU A 131 -8.77 -10.15 3.82
C LEU A 131 -7.96 -11.38 4.24
N ARG A 132 -8.53 -12.25 5.07
CA ARG A 132 -7.85 -13.48 5.50
C ARG A 132 -7.53 -14.40 4.33
N SER A 133 -8.51 -14.71 3.47
CA SER A 133 -8.34 -15.66 2.36
C SER A 133 -7.39 -15.16 1.26
N SER A 134 -7.28 -13.84 1.06
CA SER A 134 -6.31 -13.22 0.14
C SER A 134 -4.94 -12.93 0.78
N GLY A 135 -4.75 -13.29 2.06
CA GLY A 135 -3.45 -13.27 2.73
C GLY A 135 -3.08 -11.94 3.38
N TRP A 136 -4.06 -11.10 3.74
CA TRP A 136 -3.90 -9.90 4.58
C TRP A 136 -4.13 -10.24 6.06
N ASN A 137 -3.35 -11.17 6.60
CA ASN A 137 -3.47 -11.63 7.98
C ASN A 137 -2.10 -11.88 8.61
N TYR A 138 -2.05 -11.88 9.94
CA TYR A 138 -0.85 -12.21 10.69
C TYR A 138 -0.41 -13.65 10.43
N GLY A 139 0.87 -13.84 10.12
CA GLY A 139 1.48 -15.16 9.91
C GLY A 139 1.75 -15.50 8.44
N VAL A 140 1.24 -14.72 7.49
CA VAL A 140 1.65 -14.76 6.09
C VAL A 140 2.78 -13.74 5.94
N GLY A 141 3.96 -14.17 5.49
CA GLY A 141 5.12 -13.28 5.31
C GLY A 141 4.78 -12.03 4.49
N TYR A 142 5.40 -10.91 4.84
CA TYR A 142 5.21 -9.64 4.13
C TYR A 142 6.30 -9.50 3.05
N ASP A 143 5.92 -9.49 1.77
CA ASP A 143 6.78 -9.05 0.67
C ASP A 143 6.16 -7.79 0.07
N THR A 144 6.90 -6.69 0.19
CA THR A 144 6.48 -5.34 -0.19
C THR A 144 6.75 -5.01 -1.65
N LYS A 145 7.31 -5.95 -2.41
CA LYS A 145 7.50 -5.76 -3.86
C LYS A 145 6.15 -5.59 -4.54
N TRP A 146 6.17 -4.75 -5.57
CA TRP A 146 4.97 -4.33 -6.27
C TRP A 146 4.19 -5.50 -6.90
N ASP A 147 4.87 -6.43 -7.56
CA ASP A 147 4.26 -7.59 -8.23
C ASP A 147 3.47 -8.48 -7.27
N ILE A 148 4.02 -8.70 -6.06
CA ILE A 148 3.36 -9.48 -5.02
C ILE A 148 2.21 -8.69 -4.40
N PHE A 149 2.41 -7.41 -4.12
CA PHE A 149 1.37 -6.51 -3.62
C PHE A 149 0.18 -6.47 -4.59
N GLU A 150 0.42 -6.22 -5.87
CA GLU A 150 -0.58 -6.17 -6.94
C GLU A 150 -1.36 -7.48 -7.03
N SER A 151 -0.67 -8.62 -7.00
CA SER A 151 -1.32 -9.93 -7.02
C SER A 151 -2.27 -10.12 -5.83
N LYS A 152 -1.89 -9.67 -4.63
CA LYS A 152 -2.78 -9.75 -3.45
C LYS A 152 -3.96 -8.80 -3.53
N VAL A 153 -3.76 -7.58 -4.04
CA VAL A 153 -4.85 -6.62 -4.27
C VAL A 153 -5.87 -7.20 -5.25
N LYS A 154 -5.41 -7.74 -6.38
CA LYS A 154 -6.27 -8.41 -7.35
C LYS A 154 -7.00 -9.61 -6.73
N GLY A 155 -6.31 -10.40 -5.90
CA GLY A 155 -6.90 -11.50 -5.16
C GLY A 155 -7.98 -11.07 -4.15
N LEU A 156 -7.80 -9.93 -3.48
CA LEU A 156 -8.78 -9.37 -2.55
C LEU A 156 -10.04 -8.87 -3.27
N ILE A 157 -9.88 -8.20 -4.40
CA ILE A 157 -10.99 -7.56 -5.14
C ILE A 157 -11.77 -8.58 -5.97
N ALA A 158 -11.10 -9.58 -6.53
CA ALA A 158 -11.75 -10.60 -7.36
C ALA A 158 -12.47 -11.69 -6.55
N ALA A 159 -12.19 -11.81 -5.25
CA ALA A 159 -12.77 -12.81 -4.37
C ALA A 159 -14.18 -12.39 -3.91
#